data_AF-A0A970NM84-F1
#
_entry.id   AF-A0A970NM84-F1
#
_cell.length_a   1.000
_cell.length_b   1.000
_cell.length_c   1.000
_cell.angle_alpha   90.00
_cell.angle_beta   90.00
_cell.angle_gamma   90.00
#
_symmetry.space_group_name_H-M   'P 1'
#
loop_
_entity.id
_entity.type
_entity.pdbx_description
1 polymer ?
#
loop_
_entity_poly.entity_id
_entity_poly.type
_entity_poly.pdbx_seq_one_letter_code
_entity_poly.pdbx_strand_id
1 'polypeptide(L)'
;MKALEPTTSMPRRHAWLPLLGLALLAAVLSYPALADEIERVAAPIPTTRVALVDVTDGSHYSQGGMATAAAVGLLDAMADVGSIQIVSPEAVVEAVDARGLMPPFEAEQLHAIAEAVGADLAVSVRIAGLLYIDHTDQGVCALRMRVLDRRARMDVTTFQVCGRADQNGEALGERGLVEKAIHEAAYAAVQRLTTALTVRGTISIPFDKDRIRLNVGSDEGLRVGTRLAVWDNNEWVADLEVTEASTLGARAKILKGDYDALYPGIAFFVTAWPETDRQAGDYQEGEIDKARDRMP
;
A
#
# COMPACT_ATOMS: atom_id res chain seq x y z
N MET A 1 -22.22 -36.94 70.57
CA MET A 1 -20.92 -36.32 70.90
C MET A 1 -19.81 -37.14 70.27
N LYS A 2 -19.19 -36.61 69.20
CA LYS A 2 -17.85 -36.96 68.73
C LYS A 2 -17.36 -35.75 67.94
N ALA A 3 -16.41 -35.02 68.52
CA ALA A 3 -15.82 -33.83 67.94
C ALA A 3 -14.91 -34.22 66.77
N LEU A 4 -15.05 -33.52 65.65
CA LEU A 4 -14.11 -33.58 64.52
C LEU A 4 -13.09 -32.46 64.71
N GLU A 5 -11.82 -32.82 64.85
CA GLU A 5 -10.70 -31.88 64.87
C GLU A 5 -10.40 -31.37 63.46
N PRO A 6 -10.11 -30.06 63.29
CA PRO A 6 -9.66 -29.52 62.02
C PRO A 6 -8.13 -29.63 61.89
N THR A 7 -7.66 -30.50 60.98
CA THR A 7 -6.29 -30.50 60.49
C THR A 7 -6.20 -29.66 59.21
N THR A 8 -5.68 -28.45 59.31
CA THR A 8 -5.20 -27.68 58.14
C THR A 8 -3.81 -27.11 58.44
N SER A 9 -2.78 -27.89 58.11
CA SER A 9 -1.43 -27.35 57.91
C SER A 9 -1.29 -26.97 56.43
N MET A 10 -1.28 -25.67 56.14
CA MET A 10 -0.88 -25.19 54.82
C MET A 10 0.65 -25.11 54.75
N PRO A 11 1.29 -25.69 53.71
CA PRO A 11 2.72 -25.53 53.49
C PRO A 11 3.01 -24.09 53.01
N ARG A 12 3.93 -23.41 53.70
CA ARG A 12 4.51 -22.12 53.33
C ARG A 12 5.17 -22.22 51.94
N ARG A 13 4.39 -21.94 50.90
CA ARG A 13 4.87 -21.92 49.51
C ARG A 13 5.15 -20.46 49.08
N HIS A 14 6.44 -20.21 48.87
CA HIS A 14 7.02 -19.23 47.93
C HIS A 14 6.86 -17.73 48.21
N ALA A 15 7.28 -17.27 49.40
CA ALA A 15 7.51 -15.84 49.67
C ALA A 15 8.69 -15.21 48.87
N TRP A 16 9.41 -15.98 48.05
CA TRP A 16 10.60 -15.53 47.31
C TRP A 16 10.31 -15.12 45.85
N LEU A 17 9.17 -15.52 45.28
CA LEU A 17 8.75 -15.14 43.92
C LEU A 17 8.60 -13.62 43.71
N PRO A 18 8.00 -12.83 44.63
CA PRO A 18 7.87 -11.38 44.42
C PRO A 18 9.22 -10.66 44.49
N LEU A 19 10.19 -11.16 45.26
CA LEU A 19 11.53 -10.56 45.36
C LEU A 19 12.36 -10.78 44.09
N LEU A 20 12.18 -11.92 43.42
CA LEU A 20 12.89 -12.22 42.17
C LEU A 20 12.36 -11.37 41.00
N GLY A 21 11.06 -11.08 40.98
CA GLY A 21 10.46 -10.15 40.00
C GLY A 21 10.95 -8.71 40.18
N LEU A 22 11.10 -8.25 41.43
CA LEU A 22 11.58 -6.90 41.75
C LEU A 22 13.07 -6.71 41.41
N ALA A 23 13.89 -7.74 41.63
CA ALA A 23 15.30 -7.72 41.24
C ALA A 23 15.49 -7.71 39.70
N LEU A 24 14.65 -8.44 38.96
CA LEU A 24 14.64 -8.41 37.49
C LEU A 24 14.21 -7.03 36.96
N LEU A 25 13.18 -6.42 37.56
CA LEU A 25 12.74 -5.07 37.15
C LEU A 25 13.80 -4.00 37.44
N ALA A 26 14.49 -4.10 38.59
CA ALA A 26 15.59 -3.20 38.94
C ALA A 26 16.82 -3.41 38.03
N ALA A 27 17.10 -4.65 37.62
CA ALA A 27 18.17 -4.95 36.67
C ALA A 27 17.89 -4.40 35.26
N VAL A 28 16.64 -4.46 34.80
CA VAL A 28 16.22 -3.86 33.51
C VAL A 28 16.32 -2.33 33.55
N LEU A 29 15.98 -1.70 34.67
CA LEU A 29 16.10 -0.24 34.86
C LEU A 29 17.55 0.26 34.99
N SER A 30 18.51 -0.63 35.30
CA SER A 30 19.90 -0.27 35.56
C SER A 30 20.83 -0.50 34.36
N TYR A 31 20.30 -0.91 33.20
CA TYR A 31 21.07 -1.12 31.97
C TYR A 31 20.86 0.04 30.97
N PRO A 32 21.65 1.13 31.05
CA PRO A 32 21.58 2.23 30.08
C PRO A 32 21.88 1.77 28.65
N ALA A 33 22.63 0.67 28.48
CA ALA A 33 22.89 0.07 27.17
C ALA A 33 21.63 -0.49 26.48
N LEU A 34 20.63 -0.96 27.25
CA LEU A 34 19.35 -1.42 26.70
C LEU A 34 18.46 -0.25 26.30
N ALA A 35 18.55 0.90 26.97
CA ALA A 35 17.82 2.11 26.58
C ALA A 35 18.31 2.65 25.22
N ASP A 36 19.62 2.73 25.03
CA ASP A 36 20.22 3.12 23.74
C ASP A 36 19.90 2.11 22.62
N GLU A 37 19.75 0.82 22.95
CA GLU A 37 19.42 -0.23 21.97
C GLU A 37 17.92 -0.24 21.63
N ILE A 38 17.03 0.02 22.60
CA ILE A 38 15.59 0.24 22.38
C ILE A 38 15.37 1.52 21.55
N GLU A 39 16.10 2.59 21.82
CA GLU A 39 16.02 3.85 21.07
C GLU A 39 16.60 3.73 19.66
N ARG A 40 17.64 2.92 19.45
CA ARG A 40 18.16 2.57 18.11
C ARG A 40 17.24 1.65 17.31
N VAL A 41 16.49 0.77 17.97
CA VAL A 41 15.50 -0.11 17.30
C VAL A 41 14.23 0.65 16.94
N ALA A 42 13.90 1.73 17.65
CA ALA A 42 12.83 2.66 17.31
C ALA A 42 13.24 3.66 16.21
N ALA A 43 13.95 3.21 15.18
CA ALA A 43 14.14 4.01 13.98
C ALA A 43 12.74 4.41 13.45
N PRO A 44 12.48 5.71 13.22
CA PRO A 44 11.16 6.15 12.77
C PRO A 44 10.82 5.40 11.50
N ILE A 45 9.64 4.76 11.49
CA ILE A 45 9.12 4.08 10.30
C ILE A 45 9.14 5.11 9.17
N PRO A 46 9.85 4.86 8.05
CA PRO A 46 9.93 5.84 6.98
C PRO A 46 8.53 6.10 6.46
N THR A 47 8.00 7.29 6.73
CA THR A 47 6.69 7.70 6.24
C THR A 47 6.83 8.10 4.78
N THR A 48 5.98 7.53 3.92
CA THR A 48 5.95 7.89 2.50
C THR A 48 5.01 9.07 2.31
N ARG A 49 5.49 10.16 1.69
CA ARG A 49 4.64 11.33 1.41
C ARG A 49 3.83 11.10 0.14
N VAL A 50 2.51 11.15 0.24
CA VAL A 50 1.59 10.85 -0.86
C VAL A 50 0.70 12.05 -1.17
N ALA A 51 0.67 12.46 -2.44
CA ALA A 51 -0.25 13.46 -2.95
C ALA A 51 -1.37 12.77 -3.75
N LEU A 52 -2.62 12.93 -3.31
CA LEU A 52 -3.80 12.58 -4.11
C LEU A 52 -4.07 13.74 -5.07
N VAL A 53 -3.71 13.58 -6.34
CA VAL A 53 -3.66 14.66 -7.32
C VAL A 53 -5.01 14.87 -8.01
N ASP A 54 -5.63 13.78 -8.45
CA ASP A 54 -6.98 13.83 -8.99
C ASP A 54 -7.82 12.62 -8.59
N VAL A 55 -9.12 12.86 -8.54
CA VAL A 55 -10.14 11.82 -8.50
C VAL A 55 -11.18 12.20 -9.53
N THR A 56 -11.30 11.41 -10.59
CA THR A 56 -12.21 11.67 -11.70
C THR A 56 -13.32 10.63 -11.76
N ASP A 57 -14.54 11.08 -12.09
CA ASP A 57 -15.66 10.19 -12.28
C ASP A 57 -15.81 9.81 -13.76
N GLY A 58 -15.49 8.56 -14.08
CA GLY A 58 -15.69 7.96 -15.39
C GLY A 58 -16.87 6.98 -15.45
N SER A 59 -17.66 6.87 -14.39
CA SER A 59 -18.69 5.85 -14.24
C SER A 59 -19.99 6.15 -15.00
N HIS A 60 -20.19 7.41 -15.40
CA HIS A 60 -21.44 7.92 -15.96
C HIS A 60 -22.66 7.76 -15.02
N TYR A 61 -22.42 7.56 -13.72
CA TYR A 61 -23.49 7.49 -12.74
C TYR A 61 -24.17 8.86 -12.61
N SER A 62 -25.50 8.88 -12.65
CA SER A 62 -26.28 10.11 -12.83
C SER A 62 -26.23 11.05 -11.62
N GLN A 63 -25.81 10.54 -10.45
CA GLN A 63 -25.71 11.34 -9.24
C GLN A 63 -24.34 12.01 -9.14
N GLY A 64 -24.33 13.35 -9.16
CA GLY A 64 -23.10 14.12 -8.98
C GLY A 64 -22.45 13.91 -7.59
N GLY A 65 -21.15 14.21 -7.52
CA GLY A 65 -20.38 14.20 -6.28
C GLY A 65 -19.66 12.89 -5.94
N MET A 66 -19.72 11.87 -6.80
CA MET A 66 -19.07 10.58 -6.55
C MET A 66 -17.54 10.68 -6.52
N ALA A 67 -16.95 11.53 -7.37
CA ALA A 67 -15.51 11.84 -7.32
C ALA A 67 -15.09 12.42 -5.96
N THR A 68 -15.90 13.33 -5.40
CA THR A 68 -15.65 13.91 -4.07
C THR A 68 -15.76 12.84 -2.98
N ALA A 69 -16.78 11.99 -3.03
CA ALA A 69 -16.93 10.88 -2.08
C ALA A 69 -15.73 9.91 -2.15
N ALA A 70 -15.27 9.58 -3.35
CA ALA A 70 -14.09 8.74 -3.54
C ALA A 70 -12.80 9.41 -3.02
N ALA A 71 -12.63 10.72 -3.25
CA ALA A 71 -11.49 11.46 -2.72
C ALA A 71 -11.47 11.45 -1.18
N VAL A 72 -12.61 11.73 -0.53
CA VAL A 72 -12.74 11.67 0.93
C VAL A 72 -12.43 10.26 1.44
N GLY A 73 -13.05 9.23 0.86
CA GLY A 73 -12.80 7.84 1.27
C GLY A 73 -11.35 7.41 1.12
N LEU A 74 -10.64 7.88 0.08
CA LEU A 74 -9.22 7.63 -0.11
C LEU A 74 -8.36 8.34 0.93
N LEU A 75 -8.66 9.60 1.24
CA LEU A 75 -7.94 10.36 2.25
C LEU A 75 -8.12 9.76 3.64
N ASP A 76 -9.35 9.36 3.99
CA ASP A 76 -9.66 8.67 5.25
C ASP A 76 -8.88 7.35 5.34
N ALA A 77 -8.94 6.53 4.29
CA ALA A 77 -8.22 5.25 4.26
C ALA A 77 -6.69 5.43 4.32
N MET A 78 -6.13 6.47 3.70
CA MET A 78 -4.70 6.79 3.81
C MET A 78 -4.31 7.24 5.23
N ALA A 79 -5.19 7.99 5.91
CA ALA A 79 -4.94 8.48 7.25
C ALA A 79 -4.88 7.33 8.27
N ASP A 80 -5.69 6.29 8.07
CA ASP A 80 -5.73 5.11 8.92
C ASP A 80 -4.45 4.24 8.86
N VAL A 81 -3.69 4.32 7.76
CA VAL A 81 -2.55 3.43 7.50
C VAL A 81 -1.29 3.77 8.30
N GLY A 82 -1.15 4.99 8.84
CA GLY A 82 -0.03 5.40 9.70
C GLY A 82 1.36 5.48 9.05
N SER A 83 1.64 4.69 8.00
CA SER A 83 2.89 4.71 7.22
C SER A 83 2.86 5.69 6.04
N ILE A 84 1.69 6.30 5.78
CA ILE A 84 1.49 7.30 4.73
C ILE A 84 1.35 8.68 5.37
N GLN A 85 2.15 9.64 4.91
CA GLN A 85 1.95 11.05 5.21
C GLN A 85 1.23 11.71 4.03
N ILE A 86 -0.02 12.11 4.24
CA ILE A 86 -0.82 12.75 3.20
C ILE A 86 -0.37 14.20 3.01
N VAL A 87 -0.13 14.60 1.77
CA VAL A 87 0.05 16.01 1.41
C VAL A 87 -1.30 16.71 1.43
N SER A 88 -1.36 17.91 2.02
CA SER A 88 -2.62 18.67 2.13
C SER A 88 -3.24 18.90 0.74
N PRO A 89 -4.56 18.68 0.59
CA PRO A 89 -5.26 18.91 -0.68
C PRO A 89 -5.09 20.35 -1.19
N GLU A 90 -5.04 21.33 -0.30
CA GLU A 90 -4.85 22.75 -0.65
C GLU A 90 -3.50 22.99 -1.35
N ALA A 91 -2.43 22.37 -0.86
CA ALA A 91 -1.11 22.47 -1.47
C ALA A 91 -1.06 21.82 -2.88
N VAL A 92 -1.81 20.73 -3.07
CA VAL A 92 -1.95 20.08 -4.38
C VAL A 92 -2.70 20.98 -5.36
N VAL A 93 -3.83 21.56 -4.94
CA VAL A 93 -4.62 22.49 -5.74
C VAL A 93 -3.79 23.71 -6.14
N GLU A 94 -3.08 24.33 -5.18
CA GLU A 94 -2.19 25.46 -5.46
C GLU A 94 -1.09 25.10 -6.48
N ALA A 95 -0.51 23.89 -6.36
CA ALA A 95 0.52 23.42 -7.29
C ALA A 95 -0.01 23.17 -8.71
N VAL A 96 -1.25 22.71 -8.84
CA VAL A 96 -1.96 22.53 -10.13
C VAL A 96 -2.27 23.88 -10.75
N ASP A 97 -2.87 24.79 -9.97
CA ASP A 97 -3.29 26.12 -10.42
C ASP A 97 -2.10 26.97 -10.86
N ALA A 98 -1.00 26.96 -10.08
CA ALA A 98 0.23 27.68 -10.40
C ALA A 98 0.86 27.25 -11.74
N ARG A 99 0.52 26.06 -12.23
CA ARG A 99 0.99 25.52 -13.51
C ARG A 99 -0.04 25.61 -14.64
N GLY A 100 -1.26 26.03 -14.34
CA GLY A 100 -2.35 26.09 -15.30
C GLY A 100 -2.69 24.72 -15.90
N LEU A 101 -2.53 23.65 -15.12
CA LEU A 101 -2.82 22.29 -15.57
C LEU A 101 -4.31 21.98 -15.39
N MET A 102 -4.84 21.13 -16.27
CA MET A 102 -6.21 20.62 -16.18
C MET A 102 -6.21 19.09 -16.28
N PRO A 103 -7.07 18.39 -15.53
CA PRO A 103 -7.22 16.94 -15.65
C PRO A 103 -7.86 16.55 -17.00
N PRO A 104 -7.62 15.33 -17.52
CA PRO A 104 -6.78 14.27 -16.92
C PRO A 104 -5.28 14.59 -17.00
N PHE A 105 -4.54 14.23 -15.96
CA PHE A 105 -3.11 14.51 -15.89
C PHE A 105 -2.25 13.39 -16.51
N GLU A 106 -1.29 13.80 -17.34
CA GLU A 106 -0.25 12.94 -17.89
C GLU A 106 0.86 12.63 -16.86
N ALA A 107 1.68 11.61 -17.13
CA ALA A 107 2.75 11.19 -16.21
C ALA A 107 3.70 12.33 -15.84
N GLU A 108 4.12 13.12 -16.85
CA GLU A 108 5.01 14.27 -16.65
C GLU A 108 4.37 15.35 -15.78
N GLN A 109 3.06 15.57 -15.93
CA GLN A 109 2.31 16.54 -15.13
C GLN A 109 2.16 16.07 -13.68
N LEU A 110 1.83 14.79 -13.46
CA LEU A 110 1.79 14.18 -12.13
C LEU A 110 3.15 14.27 -11.42
N HIS A 111 4.25 14.00 -12.14
CA HIS A 111 5.61 14.16 -11.62
C HIS A 111 5.88 15.62 -11.22
N ALA A 112 5.56 16.59 -12.09
CA ALA A 112 5.77 18.00 -11.81
C ALA A 112 4.97 18.49 -10.59
N ILE A 113 3.76 17.96 -10.37
CA ILE A 113 2.95 18.23 -9.19
C ILE A 113 3.57 17.60 -7.94
N ALA A 114 3.98 16.32 -8.01
CA ALA A 114 4.65 15.63 -6.89
C ALA A 114 5.92 16.36 -6.43
N GLU A 115 6.73 16.83 -7.39
CA GLU A 115 7.94 17.61 -7.13
C GLU A 115 7.61 18.93 -6.43
N ALA A 116 6.57 19.63 -6.90
CA ALA A 116 6.14 20.91 -6.33
C ALA A 116 5.75 20.82 -4.85
N VAL A 117 5.01 19.78 -4.50
CA VAL A 117 4.46 19.60 -3.15
C VAL A 117 5.37 18.76 -2.24
N GLY A 118 6.51 18.33 -2.75
CA GLY A 118 7.44 17.45 -2.04
C GLY A 118 6.82 16.11 -1.66
N ALA A 119 5.99 15.54 -2.54
CA ALA A 119 5.49 14.18 -2.40
C ALA A 119 6.51 13.17 -2.96
N ASP A 120 6.59 12.00 -2.35
CA ASP A 120 7.31 10.87 -2.92
C ASP A 120 6.47 10.19 -4.00
N LEU A 121 5.14 10.19 -3.83
CA LEU A 121 4.19 9.61 -4.76
C LEU A 121 3.10 10.60 -5.16
N ALA A 122 2.76 10.62 -6.45
CA ALA A 122 1.52 11.19 -6.95
C ALA A 122 0.53 10.06 -7.27
N VAL A 123 -0.69 10.19 -6.77
CA VAL A 123 -1.78 9.24 -6.97
C VAL A 123 -2.89 9.92 -7.77
N SER A 124 -3.29 9.27 -8.85
CA SER A 124 -4.43 9.65 -9.69
C SER A 124 -5.45 8.52 -9.65
N VAL A 125 -6.73 8.84 -9.43
CA VAL A 125 -7.79 7.85 -9.34
C VAL A 125 -8.92 8.17 -10.31
N ARG A 126 -9.41 7.13 -10.98
CA ARG A 126 -10.61 7.19 -11.80
C ARG A 126 -11.64 6.19 -11.29
N ILE A 127 -12.87 6.65 -11.09
CA ILE A 127 -14.01 5.76 -10.89
C ILE A 127 -14.35 5.15 -12.24
N ALA A 128 -14.04 3.87 -12.40
CA ALA A 128 -14.21 3.14 -13.65
C ALA A 128 -15.67 2.69 -13.85
N GLY A 129 -16.40 2.44 -12.76
CA GLY A 129 -17.80 2.06 -12.81
C GLY A 129 -18.46 2.14 -11.45
N LEU A 130 -19.71 2.55 -11.44
CA LEU A 130 -20.62 2.52 -10.30
C LEU A 130 -21.90 1.84 -10.74
N LEU A 131 -22.40 0.93 -9.91
CA LEU A 131 -23.62 0.20 -10.17
C LEU A 131 -24.40 0.04 -8.87
N TYR A 132 -25.69 0.27 -8.92
CA TYR A 132 -26.63 -0.24 -7.94
C TYR A 132 -27.39 -1.42 -8.55
N ILE A 133 -27.58 -2.48 -7.75
CA ILE A 133 -28.21 -3.72 -8.16
C ILE A 133 -29.49 -3.90 -7.35
N ASP A 134 -30.62 -3.49 -7.94
CA ASP A 134 -31.94 -3.44 -7.27
C ASP A 134 -32.36 -4.78 -6.62
N HIS A 135 -32.08 -5.91 -7.28
CA HIS A 135 -32.57 -7.21 -6.82
C HIS A 135 -31.75 -7.82 -5.67
N THR A 136 -30.54 -7.32 -5.43
CA THR A 136 -29.70 -7.73 -4.30
C THR A 136 -29.50 -6.62 -3.27
N ASP A 137 -30.04 -5.42 -3.51
CA ASP A 137 -29.79 -4.22 -2.72
C ASP A 137 -28.30 -3.99 -2.47
N GLN A 138 -27.52 -4.02 -3.56
CA GLN A 138 -26.07 -3.88 -3.51
C GLN A 138 -25.56 -2.69 -4.32
N GLY A 139 -24.63 -1.94 -3.72
CA GLY A 139 -23.78 -0.97 -4.41
C GLY A 139 -22.46 -1.60 -4.80
N VAL A 140 -21.97 -1.32 -6.00
CA VAL A 140 -20.67 -1.78 -6.50
C VAL A 140 -19.90 -0.59 -7.06
N CYS A 141 -18.64 -0.46 -6.65
CA CYS A 141 -17.73 0.55 -7.16
C CYS A 141 -16.44 -0.09 -7.65
N ALA A 142 -15.96 0.31 -8.83
CA ALA A 142 -14.63 -0.01 -9.33
C ALA A 142 -13.77 1.25 -9.42
N LEU A 143 -12.63 1.25 -8.73
CA LEU A 143 -11.64 2.32 -8.78
C LEU A 143 -10.41 1.84 -9.52
N ARG A 144 -9.94 2.64 -10.48
CA ARG A 144 -8.63 2.47 -11.12
C ARG A 144 -7.67 3.50 -10.55
N MET A 145 -6.62 3.03 -9.91
CA MET A 145 -5.59 3.87 -9.30
C MET A 145 -4.31 3.79 -10.11
N ARG A 146 -3.75 4.95 -10.42
CA ARG A 146 -2.43 5.13 -11.04
C ARG A 146 -1.51 5.78 -10.01
N VAL A 147 -0.32 5.20 -9.84
CA VAL A 147 0.66 5.64 -8.85
C VAL A 147 1.97 5.94 -9.56
N LEU A 148 2.43 7.17 -9.42
CA LEU A 148 3.70 7.65 -9.94
C LEU A 148 4.66 7.92 -8.79
N ASP A 149 5.87 7.34 -8.85
CA ASP A 149 6.96 7.68 -7.92
C ASP A 149 7.81 8.78 -8.55
N ARG A 150 7.98 9.86 -7.77
CA ARG A 150 8.75 11.03 -8.16
C ARG A 150 10.17 10.66 -8.61
N ARG A 151 10.81 9.69 -7.96
CA ARG A 151 12.19 9.29 -8.27
C ARG A 151 12.28 8.52 -9.59
N ALA A 152 11.31 7.65 -9.85
CA ALA A 152 11.28 6.82 -11.04
C ALA A 152 10.77 7.56 -12.29
N ARG A 153 10.13 8.73 -12.14
CA ARG A 153 9.55 9.54 -13.24
C ARG A 153 8.62 8.75 -14.17
N MET A 154 8.06 7.65 -13.67
CA MET A 154 7.20 6.75 -14.42
C MET A 154 6.13 6.17 -13.50
N ASP A 155 5.08 5.61 -14.12
CA ASP A 155 4.06 4.88 -13.39
C ASP A 155 4.69 3.64 -12.76
N VAL A 156 4.71 3.62 -11.43
CA VAL A 156 5.19 2.47 -10.64
C VAL A 156 4.20 1.34 -10.76
N THR A 157 2.93 1.68 -10.67
CA THR A 157 1.85 0.72 -10.72
C THR A 157 0.56 1.38 -11.16
N THR A 158 -0.24 0.61 -11.88
CA THR A 158 -1.64 0.91 -12.16
C THR A 158 -2.43 -0.34 -11.84
N PHE A 159 -3.46 -0.21 -11.02
CA PHE A 159 -4.28 -1.34 -10.62
C PHE A 159 -5.74 -0.93 -10.48
N GLN A 160 -6.62 -1.93 -10.50
CA GLN A 160 -8.03 -1.76 -10.25
C GLN A 160 -8.40 -2.44 -8.93
N VAL A 161 -9.36 -1.87 -8.22
CA VAL A 161 -9.98 -2.49 -7.05
C VAL A 161 -11.48 -2.31 -7.12
N CYS A 162 -12.21 -3.20 -6.46
CA CYS A 162 -13.66 -3.18 -6.40
C CYS A 162 -14.12 -3.18 -4.94
N GLY A 163 -15.08 -2.32 -4.62
CA GLY A 163 -15.83 -2.31 -3.35
C GLY A 163 -17.27 -2.75 -3.57
N ARG A 164 -17.88 -3.36 -2.55
CA ARG A 164 -19.22 -3.96 -2.65
C ARG A 164 -19.96 -3.82 -1.33
N ALA A 165 -20.93 -2.91 -1.30
CA ALA A 165 -21.75 -2.69 -0.12
C ALA A 165 -23.13 -3.33 -0.29
N ASP A 166 -23.59 -3.99 0.77
CA ASP A 166 -24.97 -4.42 0.96
C ASP A 166 -25.61 -3.67 2.16
N GLN A 167 -26.93 -3.80 2.29
CA GLN A 167 -27.68 -3.13 3.35
C GLN A 167 -27.27 -3.58 4.75
N ASN A 168 -26.86 -4.84 4.98
CA ASN A 168 -26.49 -5.36 6.31
C ASN A 168 -27.39 -4.91 7.49
N GLY A 169 -28.70 -4.78 7.25
CA GLY A 169 -29.67 -4.33 8.25
C GLY A 169 -29.76 -2.81 8.45
N GLU A 170 -28.95 -2.02 7.76
CA GLU A 170 -29.09 -0.57 7.62
C GLU A 170 -29.94 -0.26 6.39
N ALA A 171 -31.02 0.49 6.58
CA ALA A 171 -31.88 0.94 5.48
C ALA A 171 -31.21 2.09 4.72
N LEU A 172 -30.14 1.78 4.00
CA LEU A 172 -29.50 2.70 3.06
C LEU A 172 -30.28 2.68 1.75
N GLY A 173 -30.59 3.87 1.23
CA GLY A 173 -31.06 4.00 -0.15
C GLY A 173 -29.93 3.72 -1.15
N GLU A 174 -30.28 3.60 -2.43
CA GLU A 174 -29.35 3.40 -3.56
C GLU A 174 -28.05 4.22 -3.43
N ARG A 175 -28.18 5.54 -3.24
CA ARG A 175 -27.03 6.45 -3.09
C ARG A 175 -26.12 6.05 -1.92
N GLY A 176 -26.70 5.71 -0.78
CA GLY A 176 -25.94 5.34 0.42
C GLY A 176 -25.18 4.03 0.23
N LEU A 177 -25.75 3.07 -0.48
CA LEU A 177 -25.06 1.82 -0.83
C LEU A 177 -23.90 2.08 -1.80
N VAL A 178 -24.09 2.93 -2.80
CA VAL A 178 -23.00 3.30 -3.73
C VAL A 178 -21.88 4.06 -3.00
N GLU A 179 -22.21 5.02 -2.13
CA GLU A 179 -21.22 5.74 -1.32
C GLU A 179 -20.45 4.79 -0.39
N LYS A 180 -21.15 3.83 0.25
CA LYS A 180 -20.50 2.79 1.07
C LYS A 180 -19.57 1.90 0.23
N ALA A 181 -19.98 1.50 -0.97
CA ALA A 181 -19.15 0.73 -1.88
C ALA A 181 -17.92 1.51 -2.36
N ILE A 182 -18.04 2.83 -2.57
CA ILE A 182 -16.90 3.72 -2.87
C ILE A 182 -15.91 3.73 -1.71
N HIS A 183 -16.38 3.86 -0.45
CA HIS A 183 -15.51 3.80 0.72
C HIS A 183 -14.77 2.47 0.82
N GLU A 184 -15.45 1.34 0.65
CA GLU A 184 -14.79 0.02 0.65
C GLU A 184 -13.75 -0.11 -0.46
N ALA A 185 -14.07 0.37 -1.67
CA ALA A 185 -13.13 0.38 -2.78
C ALA A 185 -11.90 1.24 -2.46
N ALA A 186 -12.09 2.39 -1.81
CA ALA A 186 -11.00 3.28 -1.39
C ALA A 186 -10.07 2.60 -0.37
N TYR A 187 -10.63 1.95 0.66
CA TYR A 187 -9.83 1.17 1.62
C TYR A 187 -9.05 0.04 0.95
N ALA A 188 -9.69 -0.72 0.05
CA ALA A 188 -9.01 -1.76 -0.72
C ALA A 188 -7.89 -1.18 -1.60
N ALA A 189 -8.12 -0.01 -2.20
CA ALA A 189 -7.10 0.68 -3.02
C ALA A 189 -5.87 1.05 -2.19
N VAL A 190 -6.08 1.63 -1.00
CA VAL A 190 -5.00 2.05 -0.11
C VAL A 190 -4.26 0.84 0.46
N GLN A 191 -4.94 -0.26 0.82
CA GLN A 191 -4.29 -1.51 1.23
C GLN A 191 -3.43 -2.12 0.11
N ARG A 192 -3.89 -2.04 -1.14
CA ARG A 192 -3.10 -2.49 -2.30
C ARG A 192 -1.92 -1.56 -2.56
N LEU A 193 -2.12 -0.24 -2.40
CA LEU A 193 -1.06 0.77 -2.48
C LEU A 193 0.04 0.47 -1.45
N THR A 194 -0.29 0.33 -0.17
CA THR A 194 0.70 0.09 0.89
C THR A 194 1.50 -1.18 0.65
N THR A 195 0.82 -2.25 0.22
CA THR A 195 1.47 -3.50 -0.19
C THR A 195 2.46 -3.27 -1.33
N ALA A 196 2.05 -2.52 -2.37
CA ALA A 196 2.93 -2.18 -3.49
C ALA A 196 4.12 -1.29 -3.08
N LEU A 197 3.93 -0.38 -2.12
CA LEU A 197 4.98 0.52 -1.62
C LEU A 197 6.00 -0.16 -0.70
N THR A 198 5.61 -1.28 -0.09
CA THR A 198 6.49 -2.02 0.82
C THR A 198 7.62 -2.70 0.08
N VAL A 199 7.47 -2.96 -1.22
CA VAL A 199 8.46 -3.70 -2.01
C VAL A 199 9.53 -2.74 -2.56
N ARG A 200 10.37 -2.26 -1.65
CA ARG A 200 11.59 -1.50 -1.97
C ARG A 200 12.78 -2.25 -1.42
N GLY A 201 13.80 -2.41 -2.26
CA GLY A 201 14.98 -3.17 -1.90
C GLY A 201 16.25 -2.61 -2.50
N THR A 202 17.35 -3.26 -2.16
CA THR A 202 18.66 -3.04 -2.71
C THR A 202 19.20 -4.32 -3.32
N ILE A 203 20.06 -4.17 -4.32
CA ILE A 203 20.84 -5.28 -4.83
C ILE A 203 21.82 -5.71 -3.73
N SER A 204 21.79 -6.98 -3.34
CA SER A 204 22.71 -7.51 -2.32
C SER A 204 24.06 -7.89 -2.92
N ILE A 205 24.04 -8.72 -3.97
CA ILE A 205 25.24 -9.27 -4.60
C ILE A 205 24.91 -9.52 -6.08
N PRO A 206 25.57 -8.81 -7.02
CA PRO A 206 25.57 -9.23 -8.41
C PRO A 206 26.48 -10.48 -8.53
N PHE A 207 25.91 -11.65 -8.80
CA PHE A 207 26.70 -12.90 -8.95
C PHE A 207 27.25 -13.02 -10.37
N ASP A 208 26.37 -12.87 -11.35
CA ASP A 208 26.64 -12.87 -12.78
C ASP A 208 25.56 -12.05 -13.50
N LYS A 209 25.72 -11.81 -14.82
CA LYS A 209 24.80 -11.00 -15.62
C LYS A 209 23.35 -11.52 -15.63
N ASP A 210 23.15 -12.79 -15.30
CA ASP A 210 21.84 -13.45 -15.36
C ASP A 210 21.21 -13.64 -13.96
N ARG A 211 21.96 -13.37 -12.88
CA ARG A 211 21.56 -13.65 -11.50
C ARG A 211 22.01 -12.54 -10.54
N ILE A 212 21.17 -11.52 -10.46
CA ILE A 212 21.25 -10.46 -9.45
C ILE A 212 20.48 -10.90 -8.23
N ARG A 213 21.12 -10.89 -7.05
CA ARG A 213 20.43 -11.17 -5.79
C ARG A 213 19.88 -9.88 -5.18
N LEU A 214 18.62 -9.92 -4.78
CA LEU A 214 17.88 -8.85 -4.14
C LEU A 214 17.76 -9.15 -2.64
N ASN A 215 17.78 -8.12 -1.80
CA ASN A 215 17.59 -8.25 -0.34
C ASN A 215 16.11 -8.34 0.09
N VAL A 216 15.19 -8.37 -0.88
CA VAL A 216 13.74 -8.47 -0.66
C VAL A 216 13.27 -9.77 -1.29
N GLY A 217 12.36 -10.46 -0.62
CA GLY A 217 11.86 -11.78 -0.95
C GLY A 217 10.33 -11.85 -1.06
N SER A 218 9.82 -13.08 -1.00
CA SER A 218 8.38 -13.35 -1.14
C SER A 218 7.55 -12.83 0.03
N ASP A 219 8.14 -12.75 1.22
CA ASP A 219 7.43 -12.31 2.44
C ASP A 219 7.15 -10.81 2.40
N GLU A 220 8.03 -10.06 1.74
CA GLU A 220 7.84 -8.65 1.41
C GLU A 220 7.06 -8.44 0.11
N GLY A 221 6.58 -9.51 -0.52
CA GLY A 221 5.66 -9.46 -1.65
C GLY A 221 6.28 -9.64 -3.03
N LEU A 222 7.60 -9.82 -3.20
CA LEU A 222 8.18 -10.10 -4.53
C LEU A 222 7.70 -11.45 -5.08
N ARG A 223 7.40 -11.46 -6.38
CA ARG A 223 6.92 -12.65 -7.09
C ARG A 223 7.76 -12.90 -8.33
N VAL A 224 7.79 -14.14 -8.78
CA VAL A 224 8.41 -14.49 -10.07
C VAL A 224 7.65 -13.77 -11.19
N GLY A 225 8.39 -13.11 -12.08
CA GLY A 225 7.87 -12.29 -13.17
C GLY A 225 7.62 -10.82 -12.78
N THR A 226 7.83 -10.42 -11.52
CA THR A 226 7.83 -8.99 -11.15
C THR A 226 8.96 -8.27 -11.90
N ARG A 227 8.63 -7.13 -12.52
CA ARG A 227 9.59 -6.24 -13.18
C ARG A 227 10.03 -5.14 -12.22
N LEU A 228 11.32 -4.85 -12.25
CA LEU A 228 11.97 -3.88 -11.40
C LEU A 228 12.74 -2.88 -12.26
N ALA A 229 12.81 -1.63 -11.83
CA ALA A 229 13.75 -0.65 -12.37
C ALA A 229 14.77 -0.26 -11.30
N VAL A 230 16.03 -0.23 -11.70
CA VAL A 230 17.17 0.18 -10.88
C VAL A 230 17.51 1.62 -11.24
N TRP A 231 17.61 2.46 -10.23
CA TRP A 231 17.95 3.87 -10.38
C TRP A 231 19.11 4.21 -9.46
N ASP A 232 20.08 4.96 -9.99
CA ASP A 232 21.17 5.57 -9.22
C ASP A 232 21.16 7.07 -9.44
N ASN A 233 21.11 7.86 -8.37
CA ASN A 233 21.12 9.34 -8.44
C ASN A 233 20.11 9.94 -9.45
N ASN A 234 18.91 9.37 -9.55
CA ASN A 234 17.85 9.72 -10.52
C ASN A 234 18.19 9.43 -11.99
N GLU A 235 19.25 8.66 -12.25
CA GLU A 235 19.55 8.09 -13.56
C GLU A 235 19.07 6.64 -13.61
N TRP A 236 18.36 6.30 -14.68
CA TRP A 236 17.94 4.93 -14.92
C TRP A 236 19.17 4.09 -15.28
N VAL A 237 19.35 2.95 -14.61
CA VAL A 237 20.53 2.08 -14.78
C VAL A 237 20.17 0.79 -15.51
N ALA A 238 19.13 0.09 -15.05
CA ALA A 238 18.71 -1.18 -15.61
C ALA A 238 17.25 -1.54 -15.27
N ASP A 239 16.64 -2.35 -16.13
CA ASP A 239 15.38 -3.05 -15.88
C ASP A 239 15.69 -4.52 -15.55
N LEU A 240 15.09 -5.05 -14.48
CA LEU A 240 15.25 -6.43 -14.04
C LEU A 240 13.92 -7.18 -14.07
N GLU A 241 13.98 -8.49 -14.16
CA GLU A 241 12.84 -9.40 -13.98
C GLU A 241 13.17 -10.45 -12.94
N VAL A 242 12.32 -10.58 -11.94
CA VAL A 242 12.46 -11.57 -10.87
C VAL A 242 12.24 -12.96 -11.44
N THR A 243 13.24 -13.82 -11.33
CA THR A 243 13.21 -15.21 -11.82
C THR A 243 12.94 -16.20 -10.71
N GLU A 244 13.33 -15.89 -9.48
CA GLU A 244 13.10 -16.71 -8.29
C GLU A 244 12.79 -15.79 -7.10
N ALA A 245 11.78 -16.11 -6.28
CA ALA A 245 11.47 -15.40 -5.05
C ALA A 245 11.38 -16.40 -3.89
N SER A 246 12.08 -16.11 -2.79
CA SER A 246 12.08 -16.90 -1.56
C SER A 246 11.90 -15.98 -0.35
N THR A 247 11.64 -16.52 0.83
CA THR A 247 11.49 -15.72 2.06
C THR A 247 12.75 -14.94 2.44
N LEU A 248 13.94 -15.37 1.99
CA LEU A 248 15.23 -14.76 2.33
C LEU A 248 15.76 -13.80 1.26
N GLY A 249 14.96 -13.54 0.22
CA GLY A 249 15.36 -12.71 -0.91
C GLY A 249 14.93 -13.29 -2.24
N ALA A 250 15.21 -12.55 -3.30
CA ALA A 250 14.86 -12.89 -4.67
C ALA A 250 16.08 -12.88 -5.58
N ARG A 251 15.95 -13.52 -6.73
CA ARG A 251 16.89 -13.44 -7.84
C ARG A 251 16.21 -12.79 -9.03
N ALA A 252 16.93 -11.95 -9.74
CA ALA A 252 16.46 -11.30 -10.95
C ALA A 252 17.52 -11.40 -12.06
N LYS A 253 17.05 -11.35 -13.30
CA LYS A 253 17.90 -11.21 -14.50
C LYS A 253 17.76 -9.80 -15.05
N ILE A 254 18.78 -9.30 -15.76
CA ILE A 254 18.68 -8.03 -16.48
C ILE A 254 17.83 -8.24 -17.74
N LEU A 255 16.82 -7.40 -17.92
CA LEU A 255 16.09 -7.27 -19.19
C LEU A 255 16.74 -6.23 -20.10
N LYS A 256 17.15 -5.09 -19.54
CA LYS A 256 17.73 -3.96 -20.25
C LYS A 256 18.67 -3.19 -19.31
N GLY A 257 19.74 -2.59 -19.84
CA GLY A 257 20.66 -1.74 -19.06
C GLY A 257 22.08 -2.26 -19.00
N ASP A 258 22.90 -1.62 -18.18
CA ASP A 258 24.31 -1.96 -18.00
C ASP A 258 24.53 -2.71 -16.68
N TYR A 259 25.03 -3.96 -16.79
CA TYR A 259 25.38 -4.76 -15.62
C TYR A 259 26.54 -4.15 -14.83
N ASP A 260 27.50 -3.52 -15.50
CA ASP A 260 28.71 -3.01 -14.87
C ASP A 260 28.41 -1.76 -14.01
N ALA A 261 27.25 -1.13 -14.22
CA ALA A 261 26.73 -0.05 -13.40
C ALA A 261 25.96 -0.51 -12.14
N LEU A 262 25.73 -1.82 -11.98
CA LEU A 262 25.05 -2.38 -10.81
C LEU A 262 26.05 -2.70 -9.69
N TYR A 263 25.78 -2.21 -8.48
CA TYR A 263 26.61 -2.49 -7.31
C TYR A 263 25.76 -2.80 -6.07
N PRO A 264 26.31 -3.55 -5.09
CA PRO A 264 25.63 -3.81 -3.83
C PRO A 264 25.15 -2.53 -3.14
N GLY A 265 23.88 -2.48 -2.75
CA GLY A 265 23.26 -1.33 -2.09
C GLY A 265 22.49 -0.40 -3.02
N ILE A 266 22.62 -0.51 -4.36
CA ILE A 266 21.81 0.27 -5.29
C ILE A 266 20.33 -0.11 -5.14
N ALA A 267 19.47 0.91 -5.11
CA ALA A 267 18.03 0.73 -4.89
C ALA A 267 17.33 0.27 -6.18
N PHE A 268 16.33 -0.58 -6.02
CA PHE A 268 15.41 -0.92 -7.09
C PHE A 268 13.96 -0.67 -6.65
N PHE A 269 13.09 -0.49 -7.64
CA PHE A 269 11.67 -0.23 -7.46
C PHE A 269 10.88 -1.19 -8.33
N VAL A 270 9.76 -1.70 -7.82
CA VAL A 270 8.81 -2.49 -8.64
C VAL A 270 8.17 -1.58 -9.68
N THR A 271 8.19 -1.98 -10.94
CA THR A 271 7.57 -1.25 -12.07
C THR A 271 6.42 -2.01 -12.72
N ALA A 272 6.35 -3.33 -12.51
CA ALA A 272 5.21 -4.13 -12.93
C ALA A 272 5.12 -5.44 -12.13
N TRP A 273 3.90 -5.86 -11.85
CA TRP A 273 3.61 -7.17 -11.26
C TRP A 273 3.37 -8.21 -12.37
N PRO A 274 3.66 -9.50 -12.13
CA PRO A 274 3.42 -10.54 -13.12
C PRO A 274 1.93 -10.64 -13.49
N GLU A 275 1.65 -10.93 -14.75
CA GLU A 275 0.29 -10.96 -15.32
C GLU A 275 -0.63 -12.00 -14.66
N THR A 276 -0.03 -13.03 -14.03
CA THR A 276 -0.73 -14.07 -13.27
C THR A 276 -1.32 -13.59 -11.95
N ASP A 277 -0.98 -12.38 -11.50
CA ASP A 277 -1.53 -11.76 -10.27
C ASP A 277 -2.86 -11.03 -10.51
N ARG A 278 -3.53 -11.26 -11.65
CA ARG A 278 -4.94 -10.91 -11.84
C ARG A 278 -5.76 -11.61 -10.75
N GLN A 279 -6.06 -10.87 -9.69
CA GLN A 279 -7.08 -11.29 -8.73
C GLN A 279 -8.45 -11.23 -9.42
N ALA A 280 -9.40 -12.02 -8.93
CA ALA A 280 -10.79 -11.93 -9.37
C ALA A 280 -11.30 -10.49 -9.19
N GLY A 281 -11.35 -9.71 -10.28
CA GLY A 281 -11.68 -8.27 -10.24
C GLY A 281 -10.77 -7.36 -11.06
N ASP A 282 -9.59 -7.82 -11.49
CA ASP A 282 -8.73 -7.08 -12.42
C ASP A 282 -9.27 -7.23 -13.86
N TYR A 283 -10.30 -6.44 -14.20
CA TYR A 283 -10.90 -6.40 -15.52
C TYR A 283 -10.11 -5.50 -16.48
N GLN A 284 -9.97 -5.91 -17.74
CA GLN A 284 -9.48 -5.00 -18.78
C GLN A 284 -10.52 -3.93 -19.12
N GLU A 285 -10.04 -2.80 -19.63
CA GLU A 285 -10.89 -1.71 -20.13
C GLU A 285 -11.88 -2.27 -21.18
N GLY A 286 -13.18 -2.06 -20.94
CA GLY A 286 -14.27 -2.59 -21.76
C GLY A 286 -14.74 -4.02 -21.43
N GLU A 287 -14.13 -4.76 -20.49
CA GLU A 287 -14.68 -6.05 -20.04
C GLU A 287 -15.94 -5.87 -19.18
N ILE A 288 -16.01 -4.80 -18.39
CA ILE A 288 -17.20 -4.46 -17.61
C ILE A 288 -18.36 -4.08 -18.55
N ASP A 289 -18.09 -3.30 -19.60
CA ASP A 289 -19.09 -2.97 -20.62
C ASP A 289 -19.58 -4.22 -21.37
N LYS A 290 -18.68 -5.13 -21.74
CA LYS A 290 -19.03 -6.42 -22.33
C LYS A 290 -19.84 -7.32 -21.38
N ALA A 291 -19.59 -7.24 -20.08
CA ALA A 291 -20.38 -7.97 -19.08
C ALA A 291 -21.78 -7.37 -18.96
N ARG A 292 -21.90 -6.04 -18.99
CA ARG A 292 -23.18 -5.32 -19.01
C ARG A 292 -24.02 -5.69 -20.24
N ASP A 293 -23.40 -5.72 -21.42
CA ASP A 293 -24.09 -6.07 -22.68
C ASP A 293 -24.49 -7.56 -22.78
N ARG A 294 -24.00 -8.41 -21.88
CA ARG A 294 -24.32 -9.85 -21.81
C ARG A 294 -25.36 -10.20 -20.76
N MET A 295 -25.79 -9.26 -19.92
CA MET A 295 -26.89 -9.48 -19.00
C MET A 295 -28.23 -9.26 -19.75
N PRO A 296 -29.11 -10.27 -19.78
CA PRO A 296 -30.40 -10.21 -20.49
C PRO A 296 -31.41 -9.27 -19.81
#